data_AF-A0A9P5UMX5-F1
#
_entry.id   AF-A0A9P5UMX5-F1
#
_cell.length_a   1.000
_cell.length_b   1.000
_cell.length_c   1.000
_cell.angle_alpha   90.00
_cell.angle_beta   90.00
_cell.angle_gamma   90.00
#
_symmetry.space_group_name_H-M   'P 1'
#
loop_
_entity.id
_entity.type
_entity.pdbx_description
1 polymer ?
#
loop_
_entity_poly.entity_id
_entity_poly.type
_entity_poly.pdbx_seq_one_letter_code
_entity_poly.pdbx_strand_id
1 'polypeptide(L)'
;MAIDFQFKAFANPSNALLVGKVVTVASIGIFSGTALSYNTVIMPSIRKFSTNSSLAIWSETMHISKVLQSSLQATSIIGCAGLYYKTKNLSYLYGAISMALILPYSYFAVAPIDKKLIAIRQSYSANGKNEGLKDNDSTVDYLLNRWNLLHTGRTILSYSALFVTLYAVIGDRGVRFIVFK
;
A
#
# COMPACT_ATOMS: atom_id res chain seq x y z
N MET A 1 5.19 39.59 3.63
CA MET A 1 6.62 39.46 3.98
C MET A 1 6.95 38.12 4.67
N ALA A 2 6.20 37.67 5.69
CA ALA A 2 6.44 36.37 6.35
C ALA A 2 6.15 35.13 5.46
N ILE A 3 5.10 35.17 4.64
CA ILE A 3 4.73 34.08 3.73
C ILE A 3 5.81 33.87 2.64
N ASP A 4 6.34 34.97 2.08
CA ASP A 4 7.45 34.91 1.10
C ASP A 4 8.72 34.28 1.68
N PHE A 5 9.01 34.55 2.95
CA PHE A 5 10.19 33.99 3.62
C PHE A 5 10.04 32.47 3.83
N GLN A 6 8.87 32.01 4.26
CA GLN A 6 8.57 30.59 4.44
C GLN A 6 8.57 29.82 3.11
N PHE A 7 8.00 30.40 2.04
CA PHE A 7 8.05 29.80 0.71
C PHE A 7 9.49 29.71 0.17
N LYS A 8 10.31 30.76 0.33
CA LYS A 8 11.72 30.73 -0.08
C LYS A 8 12.56 29.74 0.73
N ALA A 9 12.26 29.58 2.03
CA ALA A 9 12.88 28.58 2.87
C ALA A 9 12.52 27.15 2.40
N PHE A 10 11.26 26.90 2.05
CA PHE A 10 10.81 25.60 1.55
C PHE A 10 11.32 25.29 0.12
N ALA A 11 11.36 26.31 -0.74
CA ALA A 11 11.84 26.23 -2.12
C ALA A 11 13.37 26.13 -2.24
N ASN A 12 14.12 26.20 -1.13
CA ASN A 12 15.54 25.87 -1.15
C ASN A 12 15.72 24.42 -1.64
N PRO A 13 16.55 24.17 -2.68
CA PRO A 13 16.75 22.84 -3.23
C PRO A 13 17.08 21.75 -2.19
N SER A 14 17.79 22.11 -1.13
CA SER A 14 18.14 21.19 -0.03
C SER A 14 16.93 20.80 0.82
N ASN A 15 16.06 21.77 1.12
CA ASN A 15 14.85 21.54 1.91
C ASN A 15 13.79 20.80 1.09
N ALA A 16 13.63 21.15 -0.19
CA ALA A 16 12.74 20.43 -1.11
C ALA A 16 13.17 18.95 -1.25
N LEU A 17 14.47 18.67 -1.32
CA LEU A 17 14.99 17.30 -1.36
C LEU A 17 14.71 16.55 -0.05
N LEU A 18 14.93 17.19 1.10
CA LEU A 18 14.64 16.60 2.42
C LEU A 18 13.16 16.27 2.57
N VAL A 19 12.27 17.21 2.25
CA VAL A 19 10.82 17.00 2.26
C VAL A 19 10.43 15.87 1.33
N GLY A 20 10.98 15.84 0.11
CA GLY A 20 10.74 14.77 -0.84
C GLY A 20 11.12 13.39 -0.29
N LYS A 21 12.28 13.28 0.37
CA LYS A 21 12.72 12.04 1.04
C LYS A 21 11.74 11.62 2.14
N VAL A 22 11.38 12.53 3.03
CA VAL A 22 10.47 12.25 4.16
C VAL A 22 9.10 11.81 3.65
N VAL A 23 8.48 12.56 2.74
CA VAL A 23 7.16 12.24 2.18
C VAL A 23 7.18 10.89 1.47
N THR A 24 8.22 10.62 0.68
CA THR A 24 8.35 9.35 -0.07
C THR A 24 8.48 8.17 0.89
N VAL A 25 9.40 8.23 1.85
CA VAL A 25 9.63 7.16 2.83
C VAL A 25 8.40 6.95 3.71
N ALA A 26 7.77 8.01 4.20
CA ALA A 26 6.56 7.93 4.99
C ALA A 26 5.42 7.27 4.19
N SER A 27 5.26 7.64 2.92
CA SER A 27 4.22 7.06 2.05
C SER A 27 4.43 5.56 1.83
N ILE A 28 5.67 5.13 1.54
CA ILE A 28 6.02 3.71 1.39
C ILE A 28 5.83 2.98 2.72
N GLY A 29 6.25 3.59 3.83
CA GLY A 29 6.14 3.02 5.18
C GLY A 29 4.69 2.79 5.60
N ILE A 30 3.81 3.77 5.42
CA ILE A 30 2.37 3.65 5.72
C ILE A 30 1.74 2.60 4.80
N PHE A 31 2.07 2.58 3.51
CA PHE A 31 1.59 1.56 2.59
C PHE A 31 2.01 0.16 3.04
N SER A 32 3.29 -0.04 3.34
CA SER A 32 3.86 -1.34 3.74
C SER A 32 3.29 -1.82 5.06
N GLY A 33 3.18 -0.93 6.05
CA GLY A 33 2.58 -1.22 7.35
C GLY A 33 1.09 -1.58 7.24
N THR A 34 0.36 -0.91 6.35
CA THR A 34 -1.04 -1.26 6.05
C THR A 34 -1.14 -2.64 5.39
N ALA A 35 -0.28 -2.93 4.40
CA ALA A 35 -0.27 -4.23 3.74
C ALA A 35 0.06 -5.38 4.73
N LEU A 36 1.00 -5.15 5.64
CA LEU A 36 1.32 -6.10 6.70
C LEU A 36 0.17 -6.30 7.68
N SER A 37 -0.50 -5.21 8.10
CA SER A 37 -1.63 -5.31 9.04
C SER A 37 -2.80 -6.08 8.44
N TYR A 38 -3.00 -5.99 7.12
CA TYR A 38 -3.93 -6.84 6.40
C TYR A 38 -3.64 -8.33 6.61
N ASN A 39 -2.38 -8.72 6.41
CA ASN A 39 -1.99 -10.12 6.50
C ASN A 39 -2.00 -10.68 7.92
N THR A 40 -1.62 -9.86 8.90
CA THR A 40 -1.30 -10.31 10.26
C THR A 40 -2.44 -10.11 11.26
N VAL A 41 -3.27 -9.08 11.07
CA VAL A 41 -4.29 -8.68 12.06
C VAL A 41 -5.68 -8.68 11.44
N ILE A 42 -5.87 -7.94 10.35
CA ILE A 42 -7.20 -7.66 9.80
C ILE A 42 -7.81 -8.93 9.22
N MET A 43 -7.14 -9.62 8.28
CA MET A 43 -7.70 -10.83 7.67
C MET A 43 -7.92 -11.96 8.67
N PRO A 44 -6.97 -12.27 9.59
CA PRO A 44 -7.22 -13.25 10.64
C PRO A 44 -8.41 -12.89 11.54
N SER A 45 -8.66 -11.61 11.80
CA SER A 45 -9.80 -11.17 12.61
C SER A 45 -11.12 -11.26 11.85
N ILE A 46 -11.15 -10.82 10.58
CA ILE A 46 -12.34 -10.88 9.72
C ILE A 46 -12.84 -12.33 9.57
N ARG A 47 -11.92 -13.30 9.47
CA ARG A 47 -12.25 -14.72 9.29
C ARG A 47 -12.79 -15.43 10.54
N LYS A 48 -12.83 -14.76 11.70
CA LYS A 48 -13.45 -15.32 12.92
C LYS A 48 -14.97 -15.18 12.94
N PHE A 49 -15.53 -14.33 12.07
CA PHE A 49 -16.97 -14.14 11.97
C PHE A 49 -17.61 -15.20 11.06
N SER A 50 -18.95 -15.22 11.04
CA SER A 50 -19.69 -16.00 10.03
C SER A 50 -19.28 -15.56 8.62
N THR A 51 -19.26 -16.47 7.65
CA THR A 51 -18.85 -16.21 6.26
C THR A 51 -19.50 -14.95 5.68
N ASN A 52 -20.80 -14.76 5.90
CA ASN A 52 -21.53 -13.60 5.40
C ASN A 52 -20.98 -12.30 6.00
N SER A 53 -20.82 -12.28 7.32
CA SER A 53 -20.24 -11.15 8.04
C SER A 53 -18.80 -10.89 7.60
N SER A 54 -17.98 -11.94 7.45
CA SER A 54 -16.59 -11.83 6.97
C SER A 54 -16.52 -11.21 5.58
N LEU A 55 -17.37 -11.66 4.66
CA LEU A 55 -17.42 -11.14 3.29
C LEU A 55 -17.89 -9.68 3.23
N ALA A 56 -18.91 -9.33 4.03
CA ALA A 56 -19.39 -7.96 4.15
C ALA A 56 -18.30 -7.02 4.70
N ILE A 57 -17.68 -7.40 5.83
CA ILE A 57 -16.61 -6.60 6.45
C ILE A 57 -15.41 -6.47 5.50
N TRP A 58 -14.98 -7.57 4.88
CA TRP A 58 -13.88 -7.54 3.91
C TRP A 58 -14.17 -6.55 2.78
N SER A 59 -15.37 -6.59 2.20
CA SER A 59 -15.71 -5.75 1.06
C SER A 59 -15.77 -4.26 1.41
N GLU A 60 -16.32 -3.90 2.58
CA GLU A 60 -16.29 -2.51 3.06
C GLU A 60 -14.86 -2.04 3.37
N THR A 61 -14.07 -2.89 4.02
CA THR A 61 -12.67 -2.59 4.35
C THR A 61 -11.85 -2.34 3.08
N MET A 62 -12.11 -3.11 2.02
CA MET A 62 -11.49 -2.96 0.70
C MET A 62 -11.84 -1.65 0.02
N HIS A 63 -13.11 -1.23 0.07
CA HIS A 63 -13.53 0.02 -0.54
C HIS A 63 -12.77 1.22 0.04
N ILE A 64 -12.71 1.30 1.37
CA ILE A 64 -12.03 2.41 2.07
C ILE A 64 -10.51 2.35 1.86
N SER A 65 -9.93 1.14 1.97
CA SER A 65 -8.48 0.98 1.89
C SER A 65 -7.91 1.20 0.50
N LYS A 66 -8.71 0.99 -0.55
CA LYS A 66 -8.31 1.22 -1.93
C LYS A 66 -7.85 2.66 -2.15
N VAL A 67 -8.60 3.64 -1.66
CA VAL A 67 -8.31 5.07 -1.85
C VAL A 67 -7.00 5.45 -1.16
N LEU A 68 -6.81 5.01 0.08
CA LEU A 68 -5.59 5.28 0.83
C LEU A 68 -4.37 4.63 0.17
N GLN A 69 -4.45 3.33 -0.14
CA GLN A 69 -3.34 2.60 -0.71
C GLN A 69 -2.97 3.09 -2.12
N SER A 70 -3.94 3.44 -2.97
CA SER A 70 -3.66 3.99 -4.30
C SER A 70 -2.96 5.35 -4.21
N SER A 71 -3.38 6.19 -3.26
CA SER A 71 -2.79 7.52 -3.06
C SER A 71 -1.35 7.39 -2.57
N LEU A 72 -1.11 6.58 -1.54
CA LEU A 72 0.22 6.31 -1.01
C LEU A 72 1.14 5.68 -2.05
N GLN A 73 0.61 4.75 -2.86
CA GLN A 73 1.36 4.13 -3.95
C GLN A 73 1.78 5.16 -5.01
N ALA A 74 0.86 6.01 -5.45
CA ALA A 74 1.14 7.06 -6.43
C ALA A 74 2.20 8.05 -5.89
N THR A 75 2.04 8.53 -4.66
CA THR A 75 3.01 9.40 -3.99
C THR A 75 4.38 8.74 -3.88
N SER A 76 4.42 7.44 -3.57
CA SER A 76 5.68 6.68 -3.47
C SER A 76 6.38 6.56 -4.82
N ILE A 77 5.65 6.23 -5.90
CA ILE A 77 6.21 6.09 -7.25
C ILE A 77 6.76 7.44 -7.74
N ILE A 78 5.96 8.50 -7.64
CA ILE A 78 6.36 9.85 -8.07
C ILE A 78 7.54 10.35 -7.24
N GLY A 79 7.49 10.15 -5.92
CA GLY A 79 8.54 10.54 -4.99
C GLY A 79 9.87 9.86 -5.30
N CYS A 80 9.87 8.52 -5.43
CA CYS A 80 11.06 7.76 -5.80
C CYS A 80 11.59 8.14 -7.19
N ALA A 81 10.73 8.31 -8.19
CA ALA A 81 11.16 8.73 -9.53
C ALA A 81 11.78 10.14 -9.51
N GLY A 82 11.19 11.07 -8.76
CA GLY A 82 11.71 12.42 -8.57
C GLY A 82 13.06 12.43 -7.86
N LEU A 83 13.21 11.62 -6.80
CA LEU A 83 14.48 11.48 -6.08
C LEU A 83 15.57 10.86 -6.96
N TYR A 84 15.25 9.84 -7.76
CA TYR A 84 16.17 9.29 -8.75
C TYR A 84 16.59 10.37 -9.77
N TYR A 85 15.64 11.14 -10.31
CA TYR A 85 15.96 12.17 -11.29
C TYR A 85 16.96 13.21 -10.76
N LYS A 86 16.83 13.59 -9.48
CA LYS A 86 17.67 14.60 -8.81
C LYS A 86 19.00 14.07 -8.30
N THR A 87 19.04 12.86 -7.76
CA THR A 87 20.24 12.30 -7.10
C THR A 87 21.02 11.34 -7.99
N LYS A 88 20.39 10.83 -9.06
CA LYS A 88 20.87 9.72 -9.90
C LYS A 88 21.16 8.43 -9.12
N ASN A 89 20.68 8.32 -7.87
CA ASN A 89 20.84 7.13 -7.06
C ASN A 89 19.85 6.04 -7.50
N LEU A 90 20.38 4.94 -8.08
CA LEU A 90 19.59 3.83 -8.61
C LEU A 90 18.68 3.17 -7.57
N SER A 91 18.98 3.28 -6.28
CA SER A 91 18.13 2.75 -5.21
C SER A 91 16.73 3.36 -5.23
N TYR A 92 16.60 4.65 -5.53
CA TYR A 92 15.28 5.27 -5.70
C TYR A 92 14.56 4.76 -6.95
N LEU A 93 15.28 4.45 -8.04
CA LEU A 93 14.68 3.83 -9.22
C LEU A 93 14.12 2.44 -8.90
N TYR A 94 14.87 1.63 -8.16
CA TYR A 94 14.39 0.33 -7.66
C TYR A 94 13.15 0.48 -6.78
N GLY A 95 13.11 1.49 -5.90
CA GLY A 95 11.94 1.81 -5.10
C GLY A 95 10.71 2.14 -5.95
N ALA A 96 10.88 2.98 -6.97
CA ALA A 96 9.80 3.34 -7.90
C ALA A 96 9.28 2.12 -8.67
N ILE A 97 10.17 1.29 -9.23
CA ILE A 97 9.81 0.08 -9.97
C ILE A 97 9.08 -0.92 -9.06
N SER A 98 9.59 -1.15 -7.84
CA SER A 98 8.98 -2.08 -6.89
C SER A 98 7.55 -1.66 -6.52
N MET A 99 7.34 -0.37 -6.24
CA MET A 99 5.99 0.16 -5.97
C MET A 99 5.09 0.13 -7.21
N ALA A 100 5.64 0.34 -8.41
CA ALA A 100 4.89 0.26 -9.66
C ALA A 100 4.45 -1.17 -9.98
N LEU A 101 5.30 -2.18 -9.71
CA LEU A 101 5.01 -3.60 -9.95
C LEU A 101 3.82 -4.13 -9.12
N ILE A 102 3.46 -3.46 -8.03
CA ILE A 102 2.24 -3.78 -7.28
C ILE A 102 1.00 -3.62 -8.15
N LEU A 103 0.97 -2.71 -9.14
CA LEU A 103 -0.17 -2.53 -10.05
C LEU A 103 -0.43 -3.76 -10.93
N PRO A 104 0.52 -4.21 -11.79
CA PRO A 104 0.31 -5.41 -12.59
C PRO A 104 0.11 -6.64 -11.69
N TYR A 105 0.84 -6.74 -10.56
CA TYR A 105 0.62 -7.82 -9.60
C TYR A 105 -0.83 -7.85 -9.09
N SER A 106 -1.36 -6.71 -8.64
CA SER A 106 -2.73 -6.62 -8.13
C SER A 106 -3.75 -6.91 -9.22
N TYR A 107 -3.51 -6.45 -10.45
CA TYR A 107 -4.42 -6.69 -11.58
C TYR A 107 -4.48 -8.17 -11.97
N PHE A 108 -3.34 -8.85 -12.09
CA PHE A 108 -3.30 -10.24 -12.57
C PHE A 108 -3.54 -11.27 -11.45
N ALA A 109 -3.08 -11.02 -10.23
CA ALA A 109 -3.17 -11.97 -9.15
C ALA A 109 -4.38 -11.73 -8.23
N VAL A 110 -4.58 -10.49 -7.78
CA VAL A 110 -5.55 -10.17 -6.72
C VAL A 110 -6.95 -9.90 -7.29
N ALA A 111 -7.06 -9.11 -8.36
CA ALA A 111 -8.33 -8.69 -8.93
C ALA A 111 -9.25 -9.86 -9.37
N PRO A 112 -8.77 -11.01 -9.87
CA PRO A 112 -9.62 -12.16 -10.14
C PRO A 112 -10.33 -12.70 -8.90
N ILE A 113 -9.66 -12.66 -7.74
CA ILE A 113 -10.24 -13.09 -6.46
C ILE A 113 -11.23 -12.05 -5.95
N ASP A 114 -10.88 -10.75 -6.05
CA ASP A 114 -11.78 -9.66 -5.67
C ASP A 114 -13.11 -9.73 -6.44
N LYS A 115 -13.04 -9.94 -7.77
CA LYS A 115 -14.23 -10.06 -8.63
C LYS A 115 -15.12 -11.23 -8.20
N LYS A 116 -14.54 -12.38 -7.85
CA LYS A 116 -15.31 -13.55 -7.39
C LYS A 116 -15.99 -13.27 -6.06
N LEU A 117 -15.27 -12.72 -5.08
CA LEU A 117 -15.82 -12.39 -3.77
C LEU A 117 -16.94 -11.33 -3.86
N ILE A 118 -16.76 -10.30 -4.70
CA ILE A 118 -17.78 -9.27 -4.93
C ILE A 118 -19.02 -9.85 -5.62
N ALA A 119 -18.85 -10.70 -6.64
CA ALA A 119 -19.96 -11.35 -7.33
C ALA A 119 -20.79 -12.20 -6.34
N ILE A 120 -20.12 -12.98 -5.50
CA ILE A 120 -20.77 -13.75 -4.43
C ILE A 120 -21.55 -12.82 -3.48
N ARG A 121 -20.96 -11.71 -3.03
CA ARG A 121 -21.62 -10.72 -2.18
C ARG A 121 -22.88 -10.14 -2.83
N GLN A 122 -22.80 -9.79 -4.11
CA GLN A 122 -23.91 -9.21 -4.86
C GLN A 122 -25.06 -10.20 -5.02
N SER A 123 -24.76 -11.47 -5.30
CA SER A 123 -25.77 -12.54 -5.36
C SER A 123 -26.50 -12.73 -4.03
N TYR A 124 -25.85 -12.50 -2.88
CA TYR A 124 -26.51 -12.56 -1.57
C TYR A 124 -27.41 -11.35 -1.30
N SER A 125 -26.96 -10.13 -1.62
CA SER A 125 -27.79 -8.93 -1.44
C SER A 125 -29.02 -8.91 -2.33
N ALA A 126 -28.97 -9.49 -3.53
CA ALA A 126 -30.09 -9.51 -4.46
C ALA A 126 -31.20 -10.52 -4.09
N ASN A 127 -30.86 -11.64 -3.44
CA ASN A 127 -31.81 -12.72 -3.19
C ASN A 127 -32.55 -12.63 -1.85
N GLY A 128 -32.24 -11.64 -0.99
CA GLY A 128 -32.94 -11.40 0.28
C GLY A 128 -32.90 -12.54 1.31
N LYS A 129 -32.25 -13.66 0.98
CA LYS A 129 -32.23 -14.90 1.74
C LYS A 129 -30.78 -15.31 2.03
N ASN A 130 -30.48 -15.51 3.32
CA ASN A 130 -29.22 -16.08 3.80
C ASN A 130 -29.10 -17.61 3.52
N GLU A 131 -30.07 -18.23 2.83
CA GLU A 131 -30.16 -19.69 2.62
C GLU A 131 -29.04 -20.23 1.70
N GLY A 132 -28.50 -19.41 0.78
CA GLY A 132 -27.41 -19.81 -0.14
C GLY A 132 -25.99 -19.76 0.42
N LEU A 133 -25.83 -19.46 1.72
CA LEU A 133 -24.51 -19.38 2.39
C LEU A 133 -23.97 -20.76 2.78
N LYS A 134 -24.82 -21.69 3.24
CA LYS A 134 -24.35 -23.03 3.66
C LYS A 134 -23.59 -23.76 2.54
N ASP A 135 -24.04 -23.61 1.29
CA ASP A 135 -23.40 -24.28 0.14
C ASP A 135 -22.11 -23.60 -0.34
N ASN A 136 -21.88 -22.33 0.05
CA ASN A 136 -20.75 -21.53 -0.42
C ASN A 136 -19.77 -21.13 0.69
N ASP A 137 -20.04 -21.51 1.95
CA ASP A 137 -19.20 -21.19 3.10
C ASP A 137 -17.74 -21.63 2.88
N SER A 138 -17.55 -22.86 2.39
CA SER A 138 -16.24 -23.40 2.06
C SER A 138 -15.54 -22.64 0.92
N THR A 139 -16.30 -22.20 -0.08
CA THR A 139 -15.79 -21.44 -1.23
C THR A 139 -15.34 -20.04 -0.81
N VAL A 140 -16.12 -19.34 0.00
CA VAL A 140 -15.78 -17.99 0.46
C VAL A 140 -14.57 -18.01 1.39
N ASP A 141 -14.51 -18.93 2.37
CA ASP A 141 -13.33 -19.02 3.24
C ASP A 141 -12.06 -19.35 2.43
N TYR A 142 -12.15 -20.28 1.46
CA TYR A 142 -11.06 -20.57 0.55
C TYR A 142 -10.60 -19.33 -0.22
N LEU A 143 -11.53 -18.56 -0.79
CA LEU A 143 -11.22 -17.35 -1.54
C LEU A 143 -10.62 -16.24 -0.66
N LEU A 144 -11.13 -16.04 0.55
CA LEU A 144 -10.57 -15.08 1.52
C LEU A 144 -9.16 -15.50 1.98
N ASN A 145 -8.93 -16.79 2.17
CA ASN A 145 -7.60 -17.31 2.50
C ASN A 145 -6.62 -17.13 1.32
N ARG A 146 -7.07 -17.42 0.10
CA ARG A 146 -6.28 -17.20 -1.12
C ARG A 146 -5.98 -15.72 -1.33
N TRP A 147 -6.97 -14.85 -1.08
CA TRP A 147 -6.80 -13.40 -1.13
C TRP A 147 -5.71 -12.96 -0.16
N ASN A 148 -5.76 -13.43 1.10
CA ASN A 148 -4.76 -13.09 2.11
C ASN A 148 -3.35 -13.51 1.67
N LEU A 149 -3.19 -14.72 1.14
CA LEU A 149 -1.92 -15.20 0.63
C LEU A 149 -1.38 -14.33 -0.52
N LEU A 150 -2.24 -13.97 -1.47
CA LEU A 150 -1.84 -13.10 -2.59
C LEU A 150 -1.55 -11.67 -2.12
N HIS A 151 -2.26 -11.17 -1.10
CA HIS A 151 -1.94 -9.86 -0.54
C HIS A 151 -0.52 -9.79 0.03
N THR A 152 0.02 -10.92 0.51
CA THR A 152 1.41 -11.02 0.99
C THR A 152 2.43 -10.62 -0.08
N GLY A 153 2.15 -10.87 -1.37
CA GLY A 153 3.01 -10.42 -2.46
C GLY A 153 3.15 -8.89 -2.52
N ARG A 154 2.08 -8.16 -2.22
CA ARG A 154 2.10 -6.68 -2.14
C ARG A 154 2.92 -6.21 -0.93
N THR A 155 2.82 -6.92 0.19
CA THR A 155 3.62 -6.67 1.40
C THR A 155 5.11 -6.84 1.10
N ILE A 156 5.52 -7.93 0.44
CA ILE A 156 6.92 -8.18 0.08
C ILE A 156 7.46 -7.08 -0.86
N LEU A 157 6.72 -6.74 -1.92
CA LEU A 157 7.12 -5.70 -2.88
C LEU A 157 7.27 -4.32 -2.22
N SER A 158 6.33 -3.95 -1.35
CA SER A 158 6.36 -2.67 -0.66
C SER A 158 7.45 -2.57 0.41
N TYR A 159 7.69 -3.64 1.19
CA TYR A 159 8.83 -3.69 2.12
C TYR A 159 10.18 -3.68 1.39
N SER A 160 10.28 -4.34 0.23
CA SER A 160 11.48 -4.28 -0.60
C SER A 160 11.75 -2.83 -1.06
N ALA A 161 10.71 -2.13 -1.52
CA ALA A 161 10.79 -0.72 -1.84
C ALA A 161 11.20 0.13 -0.62
N LEU A 162 10.62 -0.16 0.54
CA LEU A 162 10.90 0.57 1.79
C LEU A 162 12.36 0.45 2.20
N PHE A 163 12.89 -0.77 2.27
CA PHE A 163 14.26 -1.00 2.71
C PHE A 163 15.28 -0.41 1.75
N VAL A 164 15.09 -0.59 0.43
CA VAL A 164 15.99 0.00 -0.57
C VAL A 164 15.93 1.53 -0.55
N THR A 165 14.74 2.12 -0.39
CA THR A 165 14.59 3.58 -0.32
C THR A 165 15.17 4.14 0.98
N LEU A 166 14.99 3.46 2.11
CA LEU A 166 15.62 3.84 3.39
C LEU A 166 17.14 3.78 3.30
N TYR A 167 17.69 2.71 2.71
CA TYR A 167 19.13 2.59 2.46
C TYR A 167 19.64 3.77 1.61
N ALA A 168 18.90 4.16 0.57
CA ALA A 168 19.23 5.32 -0.26
C ALA A 168 19.24 6.63 0.54
N VAL A 169 18.23 6.84 1.39
CA VAL A 169 18.10 8.06 2.21
C VAL A 169 19.24 8.17 3.22
N ILE A 170 19.63 7.06 3.85
CA ILE A 170 20.71 7.01 4.84
C ILE A 170 22.09 7.13 4.17
N GLY A 171 22.27 6.48 3.01
CA GLY A 171 23.55 6.47 2.28
C GLY A 171 23.83 7.75 1.48
N ASP A 172 22.79 8.50 1.09
CA ASP A 172 22.95 9.80 0.46
C ASP A 172 23.57 10.80 1.45
N ARG A 173 24.78 11.28 1.14
CA ARG A 173 25.57 12.28 1.91
C ARG A 173 24.86 13.62 2.18
N GLY A 174 23.63 13.81 1.68
CA GLY A 174 22.78 14.97 1.91
C GLY A 174 22.02 14.97 3.24
N VAL A 175 21.99 13.85 3.99
CA VAL A 175 21.52 13.82 5.37
C VAL A 175 22.73 13.91 6.30
N ARG A 176 23.43 15.05 6.28
CA ARG A 176 24.23 15.42 7.46
C ARG A 176 23.21 15.82 8.52
N PHE A 177 22.84 14.89 9.38
CA PHE A 177 22.41 15.29 10.72
C PHE A 177 23.48 16.26 11.20
N ILE A 178 23.08 17.47 11.58
CA ILE A 178 23.98 18.43 12.21
C ILE A 178 24.38 17.78 13.54
N VAL A 179 25.39 16.91 13.50
CA VAL A 179 26.09 16.47 14.67
C VAL A 179 27.02 17.62 14.97
N PHE A 180 26.59 18.46 15.91
CA PHE A 180 27.44 19.47 16.51
C PHE A 180 28.73 18.76 16.96
N LYS A 181 29.85 19.15 16.35
CA LYS A 181 31.19 19.00 16.89
C LYS A 181 31.74 20.39 17.08
#